data_AF-A0A497HS33-F1
#
_entry.id   AF-A0A497HS33-F1
#
_cell.length_a   1.000
_cell.length_b   1.000
_cell.length_c   1.000
_cell.angle_alpha   90.00
_cell.angle_beta   90.00
_cell.angle_gamma   90.00
#
_symmetry.space_group_name_H-M   'P 1'
#
loop_
_entity.id
_entity.type
_entity.pdbx_description
1 polymer ?
#
loop_
_entity_poly.entity_id
_entity_poly.type
_entity_poly.pdbx_seq_one_letter_code
_entity_poly.pdbx_strand_id
1 'polypeptide(L)' 'MELKEERIVVAGKEITLKGVDQILKEVENLNMEDEQSQREIMKRVRMYNYIPPELEEEVLSVLWGLYLKRKGAGRGGT' A
#
# COMPACT_ATOMS: atom_id res chain seq x y z
N MET A 1 15.54 12.12 0.49
CA MET A 1 14.33 11.85 -0.30
C MET A 1 13.16 12.03 0.64
N GLU A 2 12.26 12.97 0.36
CA GLU A 2 11.10 13.25 1.23
C GLU A 2 9.98 12.28 0.86
N LEU A 3 9.49 11.49 1.82
CA LEU A 3 8.37 10.58 1.61
C LEU A 3 7.08 11.38 1.62
N LYS A 4 6.30 11.30 0.54
CA LYS A 4 4.98 11.95 0.47
C LYS A 4 4.02 11.33 1.47
N GLU A 5 3.18 12.17 2.05
CA GLU A 5 2.10 11.74 2.93
C GLU A 5 0.81 11.54 2.12
N GLU A 6 0.12 10.44 2.40
CA GLU A 6 -1.14 10.06 1.81
C GLU A 6 -2.14 9.79 2.93
N ARG A 7 -3.34 10.37 2.79
CA ARG A 7 -4.42 10.18 3.77
C ARG A 7 -5.37 9.12 3.27
N ILE A 8 -5.64 8.15 4.12
CA ILE A 8 -6.62 7.09 3.87
C ILE A 8 -7.67 7.09 4.98
N VAL A 9 -8.89 6.70 4.64
CA VAL A 9 -9.97 6.51 5.61
C VAL A 9 -10.18 5.02 5.79
N VAL A 10 -10.02 4.53 7.02
CA VAL A 10 -10.23 3.12 7.40
C VAL A 10 -11.11 3.05 8.65
N ALA A 11 -12.16 2.24 8.63
CA ALA A 11 -13.13 2.12 9.73
C ALA A 11 -13.65 3.48 10.27
N GLY A 12 -13.82 4.47 9.38
CA GLY A 12 -14.25 5.83 9.76
C GLY A 12 -13.17 6.71 10.42
N LYS A 13 -11.92 6.24 10.52
CA LYS A 13 -10.76 6.99 11.01
C LYS A 13 -9.89 7.43 9.84
N GLU A 14 -9.43 8.67 9.86
CA GLU A 14 -8.41 9.17 8.92
C GLU A 14 -7.02 8.78 9.46
N ILE A 15 -6.22 8.09 8.65
CA ILE A 15 -4.82 7.76 8.92
C ILE A 15 -3.96 8.43 7.85
N THR A 16 -2.85 9.02 8.29
CA THR A 16 -1.82 9.53 7.39
C THR A 16 -0.70 8.50 7.29
N LEU A 17 -0.41 8.04 6.08
CA LEU A 17 0.68 7.12 5.77
C LEU A 17 1.73 7.82 4.91
N LYS A 18 3.00 7.54 5.17
CA LYS A 18 4.17 8.07 4.46
C LYS A 18 4.68 7.04 3.47
N GLY A 19 4.98 7.51 2.25
CA GLY A 19 5.69 6.74 1.24
C GLY A 19 4.87 5.65 0.55
N VAL A 20 3.54 5.71 0.61
CA VAL A 20 2.67 4.68 0.04
C VAL A 20 2.91 4.50 -1.46
N ASP A 21 2.87 5.55 -2.27
CA ASP A 21 3.14 5.45 -3.72
C ASP A 21 4.49 4.78 -4.03
N GLN A 22 5.55 5.15 -3.29
CA GLN A 22 6.88 4.57 -3.45
C GLN A 22 6.88 3.08 -3.08
N ILE A 23 6.29 2.72 -1.95
CA ILE A 23 6.21 1.33 -1.48
C ILE A 23 5.47 0.47 -2.52
N LEU A 24 4.31 0.93 -3.00
CA LEU A 24 3.52 0.19 -3.97
C LEU A 24 4.29 0.01 -5.29
N LYS A 25 4.98 1.06 -5.76
CA LYS A 25 5.84 0.99 -6.94
C LYS A 25 6.98 -0.01 -6.78
N GLU A 26 7.64 -0.01 -5.64
CA GLU A 26 8.75 -0.92 -5.38
C GLU A 26 8.28 -2.37 -5.30
N VAL A 27 7.14 -2.63 -4.65
CA VAL A 27 6.56 -3.98 -4.58
C VAL A 27 6.12 -4.48 -5.97
N GLU A 28 5.53 -3.62 -6.79
CA GLU A 28 5.15 -3.95 -8.17
C GLU A 28 6.36 -4.43 -8.98
N ASN A 29 7.51 -3.77 -8.84
CA ASN A 29 8.74 -4.13 -9.55
C ASN A 29 9.32 -5.49 -9.12
N LEU A 30 8.91 -6.05 -7.98
CA LEU A 30 9.37 -7.36 -7.53
C LEU A 30 8.62 -8.51 -8.22
N ASN A 31 7.50 -8.23 -8.91
CA ASN A 31 6.70 -9.19 -9.64
C ASN A 31 6.39 -10.47 -8.83
N MET A 32 5.98 -10.28 -7.58
CA MET A 32 5.63 -11.35 -6.65
C MET A 32 4.19 -11.82 -6.85
N GLU A 33 3.88 -13.01 -6.35
CA GLU A 33 2.50 -13.48 -6.25
C GLU A 33 1.67 -12.57 -5.33
N ASP A 34 0.35 -12.58 -5.47
CA ASP A 34 -0.52 -11.62 -4.79
C ASP A 34 -0.41 -11.70 -3.26
N GLU A 35 -0.37 -12.91 -2.67
CA GLU A 35 -0.20 -13.09 -1.22
C GLU A 35 1.16 -12.55 -0.73
N GLN A 36 2.23 -12.77 -1.51
CA GLN A 36 3.56 -12.27 -1.19
C GLN A 36 3.61 -10.74 -1.26
N SER A 37 2.92 -10.16 -2.26
CA SER A 37 2.83 -8.72 -2.46
C SER A 37 2.10 -8.05 -1.28
N GLN A 38 0.98 -8.61 -0.82
CA GLN A 38 0.25 -8.11 0.35
C GLN A 38 1.12 -8.10 1.61
N ARG A 39 1.86 -9.19 1.87
CA ARG A 39 2.78 -9.29 3.02
C ARG A 39 3.91 -8.27 2.92
N GLU A 40 4.51 -8.10 1.75
CA GLU A 40 5.62 -7.16 1.56
C GLU A 40 5.16 -5.69 1.64
N ILE A 41 3.95 -5.36 1.13
CA ILE A 41 3.33 -4.03 1.30
C ILE A 41 3.21 -3.70 2.79
N MET A 42 2.55 -4.56 3.58
CA MET A 42 2.35 -4.28 5.00
C MET A 42 3.65 -4.21 5.79
N LYS A 43 4.61 -5.09 5.48
CA LYS A 43 5.95 -5.05 6.07
C LYS A 43 6.62 -3.71 5.84
N ARG A 44 6.63 -3.20 4.60
CA ARG A 44 7.27 -1.91 4.28
C ARG A 44 6.52 -0.73 4.86
N VAL A 45 5.18 -0.73 4.83
CA VAL A 45 4.40 0.36 5.41
C VAL A 45 4.66 0.49 6.92
N ARG A 46 4.75 -0.64 7.65
CA ARG A 46 5.08 -0.66 9.08
C ARG A 46 6.49 -0.16 9.42
N MET A 47 7.43 -0.19 8.47
CA MET A 47 8.78 0.36 8.70
C MET A 47 8.78 1.88 8.82
N TYR A 48 7.82 2.55 8.19
CA TYR A 48 7.76 4.02 8.11
C TYR A 48 6.53 4.61 8.82
N ASN A 49 5.56 3.79 9.18
CA ASN A 49 4.28 4.22 9.72
C ASN A 49 3.85 3.36 10.90
N TYR A 50 3.25 3.99 11.90
CA TYR A 50 2.51 3.28 12.92
C TYR A 50 1.10 2.94 12.41
N ILE A 51 0.75 1.66 12.46
CA ILE A 51 -0.61 1.18 12.18
C ILE A 51 -1.12 0.51 13.46
N PRO A 52 -2.23 0.97 14.04
CA PRO A 52 -2.87 0.27 15.14
C PRO A 52 -3.25 -1.17 14.71
N PRO A 53 -2.96 -2.21 15.52
CA PRO A 53 -3.26 -3.59 15.17
C PRO A 53 -4.70 -3.83 14.72
N GLU A 54 -5.66 -3.11 15.33
CA GLU A 54 -7.09 -3.21 15.02
C GLU A 54 -7.49 -2.60 13.67
N LEU A 55 -6.56 -1.96 12.94
CA LEU A 55 -6.78 -1.37 11.62
C LEU A 55 -5.92 -2.04 10.53
N GLU A 56 -5.13 -3.07 10.86
CA GLU A 56 -4.19 -3.67 9.92
C GLU A 56 -4.88 -4.29 8.70
N GLU A 57 -6.01 -4.97 8.90
CA GLU A 57 -6.75 -5.62 7.81
C GLU A 57 -7.38 -4.59 6.87
N GLU A 58 -7.99 -3.53 7.41
CA GLU A 58 -8.59 -2.45 6.63
C GLU A 58 -7.54 -1.64 5.88
N VAL A 59 -6.40 -1.36 6.53
CA VAL A 59 -5.26 -0.69 5.87
C VAL A 59 -4.73 -1.55 4.73
N LEU A 60 -4.51 -2.85 4.96
CA LEU A 60 -4.10 -3.77 3.90
C LEU A 60 -5.09 -3.77 2.73
N SER A 61 -6.40 -3.85 3.02
CA SER A 61 -7.46 -3.84 2.01
C SER A 61 -7.41 -2.58 1.14
N VAL A 62 -7.29 -1.40 1.75
CA VAL A 62 -7.16 -0.13 1.02
C VAL A 62 -5.89 -0.09 0.17
N LEU A 63 -4.74 -0.42 0.76
CA LEU A 63 -3.46 -0.40 0.06
C LEU A 63 -3.41 -1.41 -1.08
N TRP A 64 -4.01 -2.58 -0.90
CA TRP A 64 -4.14 -3.60 -1.94
C TRP A 64 -5.00 -3.11 -3.11
N GLY A 65 -6.11 -2.43 -2.82
CA GLY A 65 -6.92 -1.77 -3.85
C GLY A 65 -6.14 -0.74 -4.66
N LEU A 66 -5.29 0.07 -4.01
CA LEU A 66 -4.40 1.01 -4.69
C LEU A 66 -3.35 0.30 -5.54
N TYR A 67 -2.75 -0.77 -5.02
CA TYR A 67 -1.79 -1.60 -5.75
C TYR A 67 -2.39 -2.23 -7.01
N LEU A 68 -3.59 -2.83 -6.90
CA LEU A 68 -4.26 -3.44 -8.05
C LEU A 68 -4.64 -2.40 -9.11
N LYS A 69 -5.10 -1.22 -8.70
CA LYS A 69 -5.35 -0.11 -9.64
C LYS A 69 -4.08 0.28 -10.39
N ARG A 70 -2.93 0.33 -9.71
CA ARG A 70 -1.63 0.60 -10.31
C ARG A 70 -1.22 -0.49 -11.30
N LYS A 71 -1.21 -1.75 -10.86
CA LYS A 71 -0.88 -2.95 -11.67
C LYS A 71 -1.80 -3.08 -12.89
N GLY A 72 -3.08 -2.73 -12.75
CA GLY A 72 -4.07 -2.73 -13.83
C GLY A 72 -3.92 -1.57 -14.82
N ALA A 73 -3.57 -0.37 -14.35
CA ALA A 73 -3.32 0.78 -15.21
C ALA A 73 -2.11 0.56 -16.15
N GLY A 74 -1.15 -0.29 -15.77
CA GLY A 74 -0.04 -0.72 -16.62
C GLY A 74 -0.39 -1.73 -17.72
N ARG A 75 -1.60 -2.35 -17.69
CA ARG A 75 -2.03 -3.37 -18.66
C ARG A 75 -2.96 -2.86 -19.78
N GLY A 76 -3.33 -1.58 -19.77
CA GLY A 76 -4.26 -0.99 -20.75
C GLY A 76 -3.60 -0.34 -21.98
N GLY A 77 -2.33 -0.61 -22.24
CA GLY A 77 -1.55 0.02 -23.30
C GLY A 77 -0.88 -0.97 -24.24
N THR A 78 -1.65 -1.78 -24.95
CA THR A 78 -1.30 -2.41 -26.24
C THR A 78 -2.56 -2.78 -27.00
#